data_AF-A0A7C6G754-F1
#
_entry.id   AF-A0A7C6G754-F1
#
_cell.length_a   1.000
_cell.length_b   1.000
_cell.length_c   1.000
_cell.angle_alpha   90.00
_cell.angle_beta   90.00
_cell.angle_gamma   90.00
#
_symmetry.space_group_name_H-M   'P 1'
#
loop_
_entity.id
_entity.type
_entity.pdbx_description
1 polymer ?
#
loop_
_entity_poly.entity_id
_entity_poly.type
_entity_poly.pdbx_seq_one_letter_code
_entity_poly.pdbx_strand_id
1 'polypeptide(L)'
;MNTKLIRTTLFTAIAAFLFTGCENETLTDNRETTPDTERWITVAGALMGENPGDGNGGTMVYAVSYEDARDPNASINVFDDGFSVKSNRTARLQSSEDGNTLFNIAYTGENGGEFSRYSVNGGNHFVQEDVTVSIAQYAGTSPRWAKLFDGDRTGIAVNVANITANNAGSGSAEPFRYYRGIATVLALDLQEVVISGYRQYEIPLSEEEELLGHTLFRLDAPVLNKAGDKVIIGTWMQKRNPLTGETESDFARLGTKSVVVDYPSLENPQVITSTVSDGDCSGYRSFNSFLADDGNIYQATQRGSNGSWILRINSNNQYDNTYRFSLDEALGITHSYIESWRYAGNGIAYVMYSHDDSANATFNSEERQSFLARVDLTAGTAHQVELPYEPDLYFFQYQGFLVNGDEVYVAVTPVGRDGHIYILNSRTGAVTKGARLINKAGNHYIGIY
;
A
#
# COMPACT_ATOMS: atom_id res chain seq x y z
N MET A 1 33.48 80.07 -26.71
CA MET A 1 32.01 80.23 -26.61
C MET A 1 31.37 78.88 -26.90
N ASN A 2 30.70 78.31 -25.89
CA ASN A 2 29.47 77.49 -25.91
C ASN A 2 29.22 76.56 -27.12
N THR A 3 28.85 75.28 -27.00
CA THR A 3 28.20 74.54 -25.90
C THR A 3 28.20 73.03 -26.23
N LYS A 4 28.17 72.24 -25.15
CA LYS A 4 27.89 70.79 -24.99
C LYS A 4 26.98 70.13 -26.03
N LEU A 5 27.26 68.85 -26.36
CA LEU A 5 26.30 67.74 -26.14
C LEU A 5 26.95 66.33 -26.24
N ILE A 6 27.01 65.68 -25.07
CA ILE A 6 26.77 64.27 -24.71
C ILE A 6 26.99 63.17 -25.78
N ARG A 7 27.90 62.25 -25.43
CA ARG A 7 28.20 60.95 -26.06
C ARG A 7 27.01 59.99 -25.93
N THR A 8 26.64 59.32 -27.02
CA THR A 8 25.84 58.09 -27.02
C THR A 8 26.68 56.99 -27.65
N THR A 9 27.19 56.08 -26.84
CA THR A 9 27.94 54.90 -27.30
C THR A 9 26.95 53.77 -27.54
N LEU A 10 26.83 53.33 -28.80
CA LEU A 10 26.06 52.18 -29.22
C LEU A 10 26.85 50.90 -28.87
N PHE A 11 26.36 50.10 -27.92
CA PHE A 11 26.90 48.77 -27.63
C PHE A 11 26.25 47.75 -28.57
N THR A 12 27.01 47.22 -29.52
CA THR A 12 26.62 46.07 -30.33
C THR A 12 27.04 44.80 -29.58
N ALA A 13 26.09 44.12 -28.94
CA ALA A 13 26.33 42.84 -28.28
C ALA A 13 26.28 41.69 -29.32
N ILE A 14 27.35 40.93 -29.40
CA ILE A 14 27.47 39.69 -30.16
C ILE A 14 26.67 38.62 -29.40
N ALA A 15 25.55 38.17 -29.98
CA ALA A 15 24.79 37.03 -29.47
C ALA A 15 25.52 35.73 -29.86
N ALA A 16 26.24 35.15 -28.90
CA ALA A 16 26.72 33.78 -28.99
C ALA A 16 25.54 32.84 -28.68
N PHE A 17 25.06 32.11 -29.69
CA PHE A 17 24.17 30.97 -29.50
C PHE A 17 24.96 29.85 -28.81
N LEU A 18 24.78 29.73 -27.49
CA LEU A 18 25.13 28.51 -26.77
C LEU A 18 23.99 27.51 -26.99
N PHE A 19 24.27 26.45 -27.75
CA PHE A 19 23.49 25.22 -27.70
C PHE A 19 23.63 24.63 -26.30
N THR A 20 22.64 24.85 -25.43
CA THR A 20 22.46 24.03 -24.23
C THR A 20 21.93 22.68 -24.68
N GLY A 21 22.84 21.70 -24.76
CA GLY A 21 22.45 20.30 -24.90
C GLY A 21 21.55 19.90 -23.73
N CYS A 22 20.55 19.09 -24.03
CA CYS A 22 19.74 18.41 -23.03
C CYS A 22 20.64 17.71 -22.01
N GLU A 23 20.63 18.16 -20.76
CA GLU A 23 21.01 17.30 -19.66
C GLU A 23 19.93 16.22 -19.59
N ASN A 24 20.33 14.98 -19.90
CA ASN A 24 19.59 13.82 -19.41
C ASN A 24 19.56 13.97 -17.88
N GLU A 25 18.37 14.08 -17.29
CA GLU A 25 18.22 14.01 -15.85
C GLU A 25 18.57 12.59 -15.39
N THR A 26 19.87 12.35 -15.20
CA THR A 26 20.33 11.25 -14.37
C THR A 26 19.94 11.57 -12.93
N LEU A 27 19.07 10.76 -12.35
CA LEU A 27 18.78 10.76 -10.91
C LEU A 27 20.09 10.53 -10.15
N THR A 28 20.75 11.62 -9.73
CA THR A 28 22.03 11.58 -9.02
C THR A 28 22.00 12.48 -7.80
N ASP A 29 21.16 12.17 -6.80
CA ASP A 29 21.59 12.45 -5.43
C ASP A 29 22.33 11.23 -4.89
N ASN A 30 23.66 11.24 -5.08
CA ASN A 30 24.55 10.17 -4.61
C ASN A 30 24.80 10.21 -3.08
N ARG A 31 24.14 11.10 -2.32
CA ARG A 31 24.32 11.17 -0.86
C ARG A 31 23.47 10.11 -0.17
N GLU A 32 24.07 9.42 0.80
CA GLU A 32 23.40 8.42 1.64
C GLU A 32 22.26 9.08 2.43
N THR A 33 21.08 8.45 2.44
CA THR A 33 19.98 8.92 3.29
C THR A 33 20.15 8.26 4.65
N THR A 34 20.55 9.05 5.63
CA THR A 34 20.84 8.52 6.97
C THR A 34 19.57 8.05 7.67
N PRO A 35 19.57 6.86 8.28
CA PRO A 35 18.45 6.42 9.13
C PRO A 35 18.31 7.33 10.35
N ASP A 36 17.08 7.53 10.80
CA ASP A 36 16.77 8.05 12.13
C ASP A 36 17.09 6.95 13.16
N THR A 37 18.03 7.20 14.06
CA THR A 37 18.44 6.24 15.09
C THR A 37 17.67 6.40 16.39
N GLU A 38 16.91 7.49 16.56
CA GLU A 38 16.15 7.78 17.77
C GLU A 38 14.70 7.27 17.69
N ARG A 39 14.21 6.98 16.49
CA ARG A 39 12.85 6.45 16.30
C ARG A 39 12.69 5.06 16.92
N TRP A 40 11.49 4.80 17.43
CA TRP A 40 11.07 3.44 17.72
C TRP A 40 10.76 2.67 16.43
N ILE A 41 11.08 1.37 16.44
CA ILE A 41 10.73 0.40 15.41
C ILE A 41 9.67 -0.52 16.01
N THR A 42 8.43 -0.45 15.50
CA THR A 42 7.34 -1.27 16.02
C THR A 42 7.23 -2.57 15.24
N VAL A 43 7.48 -3.69 15.91
CA VAL A 43 7.29 -5.04 15.37
C VAL A 43 5.88 -5.52 15.70
N ALA A 44 5.16 -6.05 14.70
CA ALA A 44 3.80 -6.55 14.87
C ALA A 44 3.67 -8.04 14.57
N GLY A 45 2.91 -8.75 15.40
CA GLY A 45 2.54 -10.15 15.20
C GLY A 45 1.02 -10.35 15.23
N ALA A 46 0.52 -11.27 14.41
CA ALA A 46 -0.86 -11.73 14.49
C ALA A 46 -0.94 -13.04 15.27
N LEU A 47 -1.92 -13.12 16.16
CA LEU A 47 -2.24 -14.33 16.88
C LEU A 47 -3.08 -15.25 15.99
N MET A 48 -2.80 -16.55 16.05
CA MET A 48 -3.65 -17.59 15.48
C MET A 48 -5.03 -17.54 16.10
N GLY A 49 -6.07 -17.62 15.28
CA GLY A 49 -7.43 -17.94 15.72
C GLY A 49 -7.61 -19.45 15.75
N GLU A 50 -8.20 -20.00 14.68
CA GLU A 50 -8.47 -21.43 14.57
C GLU A 50 -7.38 -22.17 13.78
N ASN A 51 -6.88 -21.53 12.72
CA ASN A 51 -5.94 -22.14 11.79
C ASN A 51 -4.59 -21.41 11.79
N PRO A 52 -3.46 -22.14 11.72
CA PRO A 52 -2.14 -21.53 11.60
C PRO A 52 -2.06 -20.47 10.50
N GLY A 53 -1.51 -19.30 10.83
CA GLY A 53 -1.32 -18.19 9.87
C GLY A 53 -2.57 -17.38 9.53
N ASP A 54 -3.75 -17.67 10.12
CA ASP A 54 -4.99 -16.97 9.78
C ASP A 54 -5.07 -15.51 10.30
N GLY A 55 -4.27 -15.20 11.32
CA GLY A 55 -4.22 -13.91 12.02
C GLY A 55 -5.55 -13.48 12.67
N ASN A 56 -6.42 -14.44 13.00
CA ASN A 56 -7.77 -14.20 13.51
C ASN A 56 -7.85 -14.06 15.04
N GLY A 57 -6.74 -14.24 15.76
CA GLY A 57 -6.68 -14.13 17.22
C GLY A 57 -6.41 -12.71 17.76
N GLY A 58 -6.26 -11.72 16.88
CA GLY A 58 -5.90 -10.35 17.23
C GLY A 58 -4.46 -9.98 16.85
N THR A 59 -3.99 -8.82 17.30
CA THR A 59 -2.66 -8.29 16.95
C THR A 59 -1.91 -7.82 18.19
N MET A 60 -0.64 -8.21 18.25
CA MET A 60 0.31 -7.83 19.29
C MET A 60 1.39 -6.93 18.67
N VAL A 61 1.87 -5.95 19.43
CA VAL A 61 2.93 -5.03 19.02
C VAL A 61 4.01 -4.90 20.09
N TYR A 62 5.25 -4.67 19.67
CA TYR A 62 6.39 -4.43 20.54
C TYR A 62 7.35 -3.45 19.87
N ALA A 63 7.75 -2.38 20.57
CA ALA A 63 8.64 -1.35 20.09
C ALA A 63 10.09 -1.65 20.51
N VAL A 64 11.02 -1.57 19.56
CA VAL A 64 12.45 -1.77 19.78
C VAL A 64 13.26 -0.57 19.32
N SER A 65 14.42 -0.35 19.93
CA SER A 65 15.35 0.68 19.48
C SER A 65 15.96 0.31 18.13
N TYR A 66 16.54 1.31 17.46
CA TYR A 66 17.30 1.11 16.24
C TYR A 66 18.47 0.12 16.45
N GLU A 67 19.20 0.25 17.56
CA GLU A 67 20.35 -0.62 17.87
C GLU A 67 19.91 -2.07 18.09
N ASP A 68 18.87 -2.29 18.90
CA ASP A 68 18.40 -3.64 19.23
C ASP A 68 17.80 -4.32 18.00
N ALA A 69 17.07 -3.60 17.15
CA ALA A 69 16.53 -4.14 15.90
C ALA A 69 17.62 -4.70 14.97
N ARG A 70 18.83 -4.12 15.03
CA ARG A 70 19.98 -4.52 14.22
C ARG A 70 20.89 -5.53 14.90
N ASP A 71 20.77 -5.74 16.20
CA ASP A 71 21.63 -6.69 16.92
C ASP A 71 21.11 -8.13 16.76
N PRO A 72 21.84 -9.02 16.05
CA PRO A 72 21.42 -10.43 15.92
C PRO A 72 21.42 -11.21 17.24
N ASN A 73 21.96 -10.65 18.33
CA ASN A 73 21.91 -11.24 19.67
C ASN A 73 20.70 -10.77 20.48
N ALA A 74 20.05 -9.68 20.08
CA ALA A 74 18.79 -9.26 20.66
C ALA A 74 17.67 -10.24 20.29
N SER A 75 16.70 -10.41 21.18
CA SER A 75 15.55 -11.29 20.98
C SER A 75 14.26 -10.57 21.34
N ILE A 76 13.27 -10.66 20.45
CA ILE A 76 11.98 -9.98 20.57
C ILE A 76 10.89 -11.05 20.54
N ASN A 77 10.07 -11.11 21.59
CA ASN A 77 8.90 -11.98 21.66
C ASN A 77 7.63 -11.15 21.76
N VAL A 78 7.05 -10.79 20.61
CA VAL A 78 5.83 -9.96 20.58
C VAL A 78 4.62 -10.69 21.18
N PHE A 79 4.65 -12.02 21.23
CA PHE A 79 3.50 -12.84 21.63
C PHE A 79 3.43 -13.14 23.13
N ASP A 80 4.53 -13.00 23.87
CA ASP A 80 4.54 -13.06 25.33
C ASP A 80 4.70 -11.67 25.95
N ASP A 81 5.55 -10.85 25.35
CA ASP A 81 5.97 -9.60 25.96
C ASP A 81 5.28 -8.37 25.35
N GLY A 82 4.52 -8.52 24.26
CA GLY A 82 3.91 -7.42 23.52
C GLY A 82 2.65 -6.81 24.15
N PHE A 83 2.19 -5.72 23.52
CA PHE A 83 0.93 -5.05 23.81
C PHE A 83 -0.15 -5.47 22.81
N SER A 84 -1.35 -5.77 23.29
CA SER A 84 -2.49 -6.11 22.43
C SER A 84 -3.21 -4.83 21.97
N VAL A 85 -3.20 -4.58 20.66
CA VAL A 85 -3.96 -3.45 20.07
C VAL A 85 -5.43 -3.82 19.92
N LYS A 86 -6.32 -2.82 19.96
CA LYS A 86 -7.76 -3.03 19.76
C LYS A 86 -8.04 -3.57 18.36
N SER A 87 -8.35 -4.86 18.25
CA SER A 87 -8.88 -5.50 17.03
C SER A 87 -9.28 -6.94 17.33
N ASN A 88 -10.40 -7.42 16.77
CA ASN A 88 -10.80 -8.83 16.89
C ASN A 88 -10.11 -9.73 15.87
N ARG A 89 -9.50 -9.13 14.84
CA ARG A 89 -8.67 -9.81 13.83
C ARG A 89 -7.36 -9.06 13.69
N THR A 90 -6.57 -9.36 12.67
CA THR A 90 -5.39 -8.58 12.32
C THR A 90 -5.73 -7.09 12.17
N ALA A 91 -5.18 -6.26 13.05
CA ALA A 91 -5.36 -4.81 13.06
C ALA A 91 -4.78 -4.19 11.77
N ARG A 92 -5.29 -3.01 11.38
CA ARG A 92 -4.75 -2.24 10.24
C ARG A 92 -3.89 -1.11 10.78
N LEU A 93 -2.64 -1.44 11.09
CA LEU A 93 -1.69 -0.57 11.77
C LEU A 93 -0.94 0.32 10.80
N GLN A 94 -0.60 1.53 11.25
CA GLN A 94 0.32 2.45 10.58
C GLN A 94 1.11 3.26 11.61
N SER A 95 2.37 3.57 11.35
CA SER A 95 3.21 4.38 12.24
C SER A 95 3.35 5.83 11.75
N SER A 96 3.66 6.73 12.68
CA SER A 96 4.22 8.04 12.37
C SER A 96 5.62 7.93 11.77
N GLU A 97 6.06 8.99 11.08
CA GLU A 97 7.39 9.09 10.48
C GLU A 97 8.50 8.98 11.52
N ASP A 98 8.28 9.55 12.72
CA ASP A 98 9.21 9.50 13.86
C ASP A 98 9.09 8.21 14.71
N GLY A 99 8.16 7.31 14.38
CA GLY A 99 7.93 6.06 15.11
C GLY A 99 7.32 6.20 16.52
N ASN A 100 7.05 7.42 17.00
CA ASN A 100 6.55 7.67 18.36
C ASN A 100 5.03 7.52 18.48
N THR A 101 4.34 7.31 17.37
CA THR A 101 2.90 7.16 17.31
C THR A 101 2.51 5.96 16.46
N LEU A 102 1.61 5.13 16.98
CA LEU A 102 0.95 4.07 16.24
C LEU A 102 -0.52 4.43 16.04
N PHE A 103 -0.95 4.42 14.78
CA PHE A 103 -2.32 4.61 14.35
C PHE A 103 -2.98 3.25 14.08
N ASN A 104 -4.22 3.09 14.53
CA ASN A 104 -4.96 1.86 14.34
C ASN A 104 -6.40 2.17 13.93
N ILE A 105 -6.94 1.39 12.99
CA ILE A 105 -8.39 1.19 12.89
C ILE A 105 -8.68 -0.26 13.23
N ALA A 106 -9.46 -0.45 14.31
CA ALA A 106 -9.87 -1.77 14.76
C ALA A 106 -10.68 -2.48 13.67
N TYR A 107 -10.38 -3.77 13.44
CA TYR A 107 -10.98 -4.55 12.36
C TYR A 107 -11.92 -5.61 12.94
N THR A 108 -13.21 -5.55 12.54
CA THR A 108 -14.30 -6.41 13.03
C THR A 108 -14.57 -6.28 14.54
N GLY A 109 -15.58 -6.99 15.04
CA GLY A 109 -15.95 -6.96 16.46
C GLY A 109 -16.73 -5.72 16.88
N GLU A 110 -16.93 -5.57 18.19
CA GLU A 110 -17.71 -4.48 18.80
C GLU A 110 -17.09 -3.10 18.52
N ASN A 111 -15.75 -3.02 18.47
CA ASN A 111 -15.02 -1.79 18.19
C ASN A 111 -14.66 -1.65 16.70
N GLY A 112 -15.18 -2.50 15.82
CA GLY A 112 -14.80 -2.49 14.40
C GLY A 112 -15.07 -1.13 13.75
N GLY A 113 -14.05 -0.54 13.12
CA GLY A 113 -14.11 0.81 12.57
C GLY A 113 -13.79 1.93 13.57
N GLU A 114 -13.37 1.64 14.80
CA GLU A 114 -12.81 2.63 15.72
C GLU A 114 -11.38 2.98 15.32
N PHE A 115 -11.13 4.26 15.05
CA PHE A 115 -9.80 4.84 14.91
C PHE A 115 -9.25 5.27 16.27
N SER A 116 -8.01 4.88 16.55
CA SER A 116 -7.29 5.21 17.77
C SER A 116 -5.81 5.47 17.52
N ARG A 117 -5.22 6.26 18.43
CA ARG A 117 -3.79 6.59 18.46
C ARG A 117 -3.15 6.04 19.73
N TYR A 118 -1.93 5.56 19.61
CA TYR A 118 -1.11 5.09 20.73
C TYR A 118 0.23 5.84 20.71
N SER A 119 0.64 6.40 21.84
CA SER A 119 2.04 6.82 22.01
C SER A 119 2.92 5.60 22.20
N VAL A 120 4.08 5.59 21.57
CA VAL A 120 5.05 4.49 21.57
C VAL A 120 6.23 4.87 22.46
N ASN A 121 6.43 4.14 23.55
CA ASN A 121 7.42 4.47 24.57
C ASN A 121 8.45 3.34 24.79
N GLY A 122 8.65 2.49 23.78
CA GLY A 122 9.54 1.32 23.85
C GLY A 122 8.91 0.10 24.53
N GLY A 123 9.44 -1.08 24.17
CA GLY A 123 8.95 -2.36 24.67
C GLY A 123 7.46 -2.56 24.38
N ASN A 124 6.68 -2.90 25.40
CA ASN A 124 5.22 -3.02 25.31
C ASN A 124 4.47 -1.80 25.83
N HIS A 125 5.17 -0.68 26.03
CA HIS A 125 4.56 0.52 26.59
C HIS A 125 3.91 1.37 25.49
N PHE A 126 2.71 0.95 25.09
CA PHE A 126 1.83 1.68 24.19
C PHE A 126 0.69 2.31 24.99
N VAL A 127 0.59 3.64 25.00
CA VAL A 127 -0.47 4.35 25.73
C VAL A 127 -1.50 4.85 24.72
N GLN A 128 -2.67 4.23 24.72
CA GLN A 128 -3.79 4.70 23.91
C GLN A 128 -4.23 6.08 24.41
N GLU A 129 -4.50 6.99 23.50
CA GLU A 129 -5.14 8.26 23.84
C GLU A 129 -6.61 8.07 24.22
N ASP A 130 -7.11 8.95 25.10
CA ASP A 130 -8.49 8.91 25.58
C ASP A 130 -9.52 9.23 24.48
N VAL A 131 -9.08 9.83 23.37
CA VAL A 131 -9.93 10.18 22.23
C VAL A 131 -9.88 9.08 21.18
N THR A 132 -11.06 8.71 20.69
CA THR A 132 -11.25 7.79 19.56
C THR A 132 -12.39 8.28 18.68
N VAL A 133 -12.43 7.85 17.43
CA VAL A 133 -13.53 8.15 16.51
C VAL A 133 -13.97 6.91 15.75
N SER A 134 -15.27 6.67 15.68
CA SER A 134 -15.82 5.54 14.91
C SER A 134 -16.19 5.96 13.50
N ILE A 135 -15.64 5.25 12.51
CA ILE A 135 -15.99 5.39 11.09
C ILE A 135 -16.98 4.30 10.64
N ALA A 136 -17.48 3.45 11.55
CA ALA A 136 -18.27 2.27 11.21
C ALA A 136 -19.55 2.59 10.43
N GLN A 137 -20.21 3.72 10.74
CA GLN A 137 -21.40 4.17 10.02
C GLN A 137 -21.13 4.60 8.56
N TYR A 138 -19.87 4.90 8.22
CA TYR A 138 -19.47 5.39 6.90
C TYR A 138 -18.77 4.30 6.08
N ALA A 139 -17.83 3.59 6.70
CA ALA A 139 -16.93 2.64 6.04
C ALA A 139 -17.11 1.18 6.53
N GLY A 140 -18.11 0.92 7.38
CA GLY A 140 -18.38 -0.39 7.96
C GLY A 140 -17.42 -0.76 9.10
N THR A 141 -17.64 -1.92 9.70
CA THR A 141 -16.82 -2.43 10.82
C THR A 141 -15.51 -3.08 10.38
N SER A 142 -15.29 -3.20 9.07
CA SER A 142 -14.10 -3.82 8.45
C SER A 142 -13.51 -2.91 7.38
N PRO A 143 -13.26 -1.63 7.69
CA PRO A 143 -12.90 -0.63 6.69
C PRO A 143 -11.53 -0.92 6.08
N ARG A 144 -11.34 -0.41 4.86
CA ARG A 144 -10.02 -0.31 4.22
C ARG A 144 -9.49 1.09 4.42
N TRP A 145 -8.22 1.25 4.76
CA TRP A 145 -7.66 2.57 4.98
C TRP A 145 -6.14 2.61 4.79
N ALA A 146 -5.62 3.79 4.46
CA ALA A 146 -4.19 4.08 4.37
C ALA A 146 -3.93 5.55 4.80
N LYS A 147 -2.76 5.85 5.36
CA LYS A 147 -2.29 7.23 5.58
C LYS A 147 -1.72 7.79 4.28
N LEU A 148 -1.79 9.11 4.10
CA LEU A 148 -1.39 9.77 2.85
C LEU A 148 0.10 10.16 2.75
N PHE A 149 0.98 9.67 3.64
CA PHE A 149 2.41 10.03 3.71
C PHE A 149 2.66 11.54 3.56
N ASP A 150 1.80 12.34 4.20
CA ASP A 150 1.78 13.79 4.04
C ASP A 150 2.22 14.52 5.32
N GLY A 151 3.16 13.92 6.06
CA GLY A 151 3.60 14.38 7.38
C GLY A 151 2.64 13.97 8.49
N ASP A 152 2.15 12.73 8.46
CA ASP A 152 1.24 12.16 9.46
C ASP A 152 -0.07 12.92 9.69
N ARG A 153 -0.56 13.66 8.70
CA ARG A 153 -1.78 14.48 8.89
C ARG A 153 -3.04 13.72 8.56
N THR A 154 -3.05 12.95 7.47
CA THR A 154 -4.30 12.43 6.92
C THR A 154 -4.32 10.91 6.74
N GLY A 155 -5.39 10.30 7.20
CA GLY A 155 -5.81 8.94 6.85
C GLY A 155 -7.02 8.97 5.92
N ILE A 156 -7.04 8.13 4.89
CA ILE A 156 -8.21 7.94 4.04
C ILE A 156 -8.76 6.53 4.25
N ALA A 157 -10.01 6.44 4.66
CA ALA A 157 -10.77 5.21 4.73
C ALA A 157 -11.76 5.13 3.57
N VAL A 158 -11.91 3.94 3.00
CA VAL A 158 -12.74 3.68 1.83
C VAL A 158 -13.59 2.43 2.01
N ASN A 159 -14.75 2.41 1.37
CA ASN A 159 -15.67 1.27 1.37
C ASN A 159 -16.58 1.30 0.14
N VAL A 160 -17.13 0.14 -0.24
CA VAL A 160 -18.25 0.03 -1.17
C VAL A 160 -19.32 -0.85 -0.52
N ALA A 161 -20.54 -0.36 -0.42
CA ALA A 161 -21.65 -1.05 0.21
C ALA A 161 -22.88 -1.14 -0.70
N ASN A 162 -23.75 -2.11 -0.41
CA ASN A 162 -25.09 -2.22 -1.01
C ASN A 162 -25.09 -2.30 -2.55
N ILE A 163 -24.18 -3.07 -3.14
CA ILE A 163 -24.16 -3.30 -4.60
C ILE A 163 -25.46 -3.96 -5.03
N THR A 164 -26.24 -3.28 -5.86
CA THR A 164 -27.55 -3.73 -6.33
C THR A 164 -27.79 -3.37 -7.78
N ALA A 165 -28.70 -4.08 -8.45
CA ALA A 165 -29.12 -3.74 -9.81
C ALA A 165 -29.96 -2.47 -9.79
N ASN A 166 -29.84 -1.62 -10.82
CA ASN A 166 -30.68 -0.43 -10.98
C ASN A 166 -32.19 -0.75 -11.00
N ASN A 167 -32.56 -1.98 -11.36
CA ASN A 167 -33.94 -2.45 -11.45
C ASN A 167 -34.32 -3.47 -10.36
N ALA A 168 -33.56 -3.58 -9.26
CA ALA A 168 -33.81 -4.55 -8.19
C ALA A 168 -35.13 -4.35 -7.40
N GLY A 169 -35.82 -3.22 -7.59
CA GLY A 169 -37.09 -2.94 -6.91
C GLY A 169 -38.21 -3.89 -7.33
N SER A 170 -38.94 -4.44 -6.36
CA SER A 170 -40.11 -5.30 -6.62
C SER A 170 -41.11 -4.60 -7.54
N GLY A 171 -41.40 -5.20 -8.70
CA GLY A 171 -42.30 -4.63 -9.71
C GLY A 171 -41.69 -3.55 -10.59
N SER A 172 -40.36 -3.36 -10.56
CA SER A 172 -39.66 -2.48 -11.50
C SER A 172 -39.87 -2.95 -12.94
N ALA A 173 -40.32 -2.04 -13.80
CA ALA A 173 -40.39 -2.24 -15.25
C ALA A 173 -39.14 -1.71 -15.98
N GLU A 174 -38.19 -1.13 -15.24
CA GLU A 174 -36.96 -0.57 -15.81
C GLU A 174 -36.07 -1.68 -16.37
N PRO A 175 -35.51 -1.52 -17.58
CA PRO A 175 -34.52 -2.45 -18.09
C PRO A 175 -33.26 -2.44 -17.20
N PHE A 176 -32.56 -3.57 -17.17
CA PHE A 176 -31.25 -3.64 -16.55
C PHE A 176 -30.28 -2.70 -17.27
N ARG A 177 -29.47 -1.98 -16.49
CA ARG A 177 -28.42 -1.07 -16.96
C ARG A 177 -27.10 -1.27 -16.23
N TYR A 178 -27.13 -1.52 -14.91
CA TYR A 178 -25.91 -1.63 -14.11
C TYR A 178 -26.13 -2.30 -12.76
N TYR A 179 -25.04 -2.78 -12.17
CA TYR A 179 -24.89 -3.01 -10.73
C TYR A 179 -24.00 -1.92 -10.14
N ARG A 180 -24.50 -1.19 -9.15
CA ARG A 180 -23.72 -0.17 -8.42
C ARG A 180 -23.95 -0.28 -6.92
N GLY A 181 -22.89 0.03 -6.18
CA GLY A 181 -22.92 0.24 -4.74
C GLY A 181 -22.63 1.70 -4.40
N ILE A 182 -22.85 2.04 -3.14
CA ILE A 182 -22.45 3.33 -2.58
C ILE A 182 -20.98 3.23 -2.15
N ALA A 183 -20.12 3.97 -2.86
CA ALA A 183 -18.75 4.16 -2.47
C ALA A 183 -18.67 5.23 -1.38
N THR A 184 -17.85 4.99 -0.35
CA THR A 184 -17.48 5.98 0.67
C THR A 184 -16.00 6.31 0.50
N VAL A 185 -15.67 7.60 0.51
CA VAL A 185 -14.30 8.10 0.75
C VAL A 185 -14.35 9.03 1.95
N LEU A 186 -13.62 8.70 3.00
CA LEU A 186 -13.62 9.40 4.28
C LEU A 186 -12.20 9.79 4.66
N ALA A 187 -12.01 11.05 5.05
CA ALA A 187 -10.77 11.57 5.59
C ALA A 187 -10.81 11.63 7.12
N LEU A 188 -9.71 11.21 7.72
CA LEU A 188 -9.39 11.33 9.14
C LEU A 188 -8.27 12.34 9.29
N ASP A 189 -8.42 13.23 10.26
CA ASP A 189 -7.28 13.94 10.84
C ASP A 189 -6.62 13.02 11.86
N LEU A 190 -5.38 12.61 11.57
CA LEU A 190 -4.66 11.65 12.40
C LEU A 190 -4.12 12.27 13.70
N GLN A 191 -3.97 13.59 13.73
CA GLN A 191 -3.43 14.32 14.89
C GLN A 191 -4.55 14.67 15.87
N GLU A 192 -5.68 15.17 15.35
CA GLU A 192 -6.82 15.56 16.16
C GLU A 192 -7.78 14.38 16.46
N VAL A 193 -7.59 13.23 15.82
CA VAL A 193 -8.40 12.02 15.99
C VAL A 193 -9.88 12.27 15.69
N VAL A 194 -10.15 12.91 14.54
CA VAL A 194 -11.51 13.25 14.09
C VAL A 194 -11.74 12.88 12.62
N ILE A 195 -13.01 12.71 12.24
CA ILE A 195 -13.41 12.66 10.83
C ILE A 195 -13.40 14.09 10.30
N SER A 196 -12.46 14.39 9.41
CA SER A 196 -12.29 15.73 8.81
C SER A 196 -13.22 15.94 7.61
N GLY A 197 -13.72 14.88 6.99
CA GLY A 197 -14.73 14.94 5.95
C GLY A 197 -15.03 13.59 5.31
N TYR A 198 -16.14 13.49 4.59
CA TYR A 198 -16.45 12.31 3.77
C TYR A 198 -17.32 12.66 2.57
N ARG A 199 -17.32 11.78 1.57
CA ARG A 199 -18.27 11.75 0.46
C ARG A 199 -18.79 10.36 0.23
N GLN A 200 -20.03 10.29 -0.22
CA GLN A 200 -20.69 9.06 -0.66
C GLN A 200 -21.33 9.29 -2.02
N TYR A 201 -21.11 8.36 -2.94
CA TYR A 201 -21.65 8.43 -4.30
C TYR A 201 -21.59 7.05 -4.97
N GLU A 202 -22.35 6.90 -6.04
CA GLU A 202 -22.13 5.81 -6.99
C GLU A 202 -21.02 6.21 -7.97
N ILE A 203 -20.17 5.25 -8.33
CA ILE A 203 -19.09 5.46 -9.32
C ILE A 203 -19.46 4.66 -10.57
N PRO A 204 -19.81 5.33 -11.68
CA PRO A 204 -20.16 4.62 -12.91
C PRO A 204 -18.90 4.04 -13.59
N LEU A 205 -19.07 2.88 -14.21
CA LEU A 205 -18.14 2.40 -15.26
C LEU A 205 -18.64 2.90 -16.63
N SER A 206 -18.04 2.42 -17.73
CA SER A 206 -18.63 2.66 -19.04
C SER A 206 -19.93 1.88 -19.21
N GLU A 207 -20.86 2.40 -20.01
CA GLU A 207 -22.17 1.77 -20.23
C GLU A 207 -22.04 0.32 -20.77
N GLU A 208 -21.07 0.06 -21.64
CA GLU A 208 -20.79 -1.28 -22.17
C GLU A 208 -20.39 -2.26 -21.07
N GLU A 209 -19.48 -1.84 -20.18
CA GLU A 209 -19.03 -2.66 -19.05
C GLU A 209 -20.19 -2.92 -18.08
N GLU A 210 -21.01 -1.92 -17.79
CA GLU A 210 -22.12 -2.03 -16.86
C GLU A 210 -23.25 -2.94 -17.38
N LEU A 211 -23.56 -2.88 -18.67
CA LEU A 211 -24.55 -3.76 -19.30
C LEU A 211 -24.14 -5.23 -19.28
N LEU A 212 -22.84 -5.50 -19.30
CA LEU A 212 -22.28 -6.85 -19.12
C LEU A 212 -22.23 -7.28 -17.64
N GLY A 213 -22.62 -6.40 -16.72
CA GLY A 213 -22.68 -6.67 -15.29
C GLY A 213 -21.34 -6.49 -14.56
N HIS A 214 -20.36 -5.81 -15.17
CA HIS A 214 -19.17 -5.41 -14.44
C HIS A 214 -19.51 -4.36 -13.38
N THR A 215 -18.89 -4.49 -12.22
CA THR A 215 -19.16 -3.60 -11.08
C THR A 215 -17.91 -3.40 -10.23
N LEU A 216 -17.78 -2.21 -9.67
CA LEU A 216 -16.73 -1.90 -8.71
C LEU A 216 -17.12 -2.52 -7.37
N PHE A 217 -16.38 -3.55 -6.95
CA PHE A 217 -16.66 -4.31 -5.73
C PHE A 217 -15.97 -3.73 -4.50
N ARG A 218 -14.74 -3.22 -4.66
CA ARG A 218 -13.95 -2.72 -3.54
C ARG A 218 -13.12 -1.50 -3.95
N LEU A 219 -12.95 -0.60 -2.99
CA LEU A 219 -11.94 0.44 -2.96
C LEU A 219 -10.88 0.09 -1.90
N ASP A 220 -9.61 0.36 -2.18
CA ASP A 220 -8.51 0.14 -1.24
C ASP A 220 -7.28 0.99 -1.59
N ALA A 221 -6.26 0.98 -0.72
CA ALA A 221 -4.93 1.55 -0.93
C ALA A 221 -4.90 2.97 -1.55
N PRO A 222 -5.57 3.97 -0.92
CA PRO A 222 -5.54 5.35 -1.39
C PRO A 222 -4.12 5.93 -1.30
N VAL A 223 -3.76 6.79 -2.26
CA VAL A 223 -2.49 7.51 -2.32
C VAL A 223 -2.70 8.94 -2.80
N LEU A 224 -1.99 9.89 -2.19
CA LEU A 224 -2.02 11.30 -2.58
C LEU A 224 -1.03 11.54 -3.72
N ASN A 225 -1.43 12.32 -4.72
CA ASN A 225 -0.53 12.72 -5.80
C ASN A 225 0.48 13.78 -5.34
N LYS A 226 1.53 14.03 -6.14
CA LYS A 226 2.58 15.01 -5.82
C LYS A 226 2.05 16.43 -5.65
N ALA A 227 1.01 16.82 -6.38
CA ALA A 227 0.41 18.14 -6.30
C ALA A 227 -0.43 18.33 -5.02
N GLY A 228 -0.77 17.24 -4.31
CA GLY A 228 -1.56 17.29 -3.09
C GLY A 228 -3.03 17.65 -3.34
N ASP A 229 -3.54 17.47 -4.56
CA ASP A 229 -4.88 17.90 -4.98
C ASP A 229 -5.76 16.75 -5.50
N LYS A 230 -5.21 15.54 -5.60
CA LYS A 230 -5.95 14.32 -5.96
C LYS A 230 -5.56 13.13 -5.11
N VAL A 231 -6.56 12.34 -4.74
CA VAL A 231 -6.36 11.00 -4.17
C VAL A 231 -6.69 9.96 -5.24
N ILE A 232 -5.77 9.03 -5.45
CA ILE A 232 -5.92 7.87 -6.33
C ILE A 232 -6.24 6.67 -5.44
N ILE A 233 -7.28 5.92 -5.77
CA ILE A 233 -7.81 4.80 -4.98
C ILE A 233 -7.82 3.55 -5.86
N GLY A 234 -7.19 2.48 -5.38
CA GLY A 234 -7.17 1.20 -6.09
C GLY A 234 -8.53 0.50 -6.04
N THR A 235 -8.82 -0.32 -7.05
CA THR A 235 -10.12 -1.03 -7.15
C THR A 235 -9.97 -2.53 -7.25
N TRP A 236 -11.02 -3.24 -6.83
CA TRP A 236 -11.28 -4.63 -7.20
C TRP A 236 -12.57 -4.68 -8.01
N MET A 237 -12.48 -5.21 -9.23
CA MET A 237 -13.63 -5.44 -10.11
C MET A 237 -14.28 -6.81 -9.85
N GLN A 238 -15.61 -6.83 -9.94
CA GLN A 238 -16.41 -8.05 -9.93
C GLN A 238 -17.30 -8.06 -11.17
N LYS A 239 -17.78 -9.24 -11.56
CA LYS A 239 -18.86 -9.38 -12.54
C LYS A 239 -20.07 -10.08 -11.90
N ARG A 240 -21.26 -9.57 -12.19
CA ARG A 240 -22.54 -10.15 -11.78
C ARG A 240 -23.38 -10.44 -13.00
N ASN A 241 -24.03 -11.59 -13.04
CA ASN A 241 -24.88 -11.97 -14.15
C ASN A 241 -26.08 -11.00 -14.24
N PRO A 242 -26.31 -10.28 -15.35
CA PRO A 242 -27.43 -9.34 -15.47
C PRO A 242 -28.83 -9.96 -15.34
N LEU A 243 -28.96 -11.27 -15.57
CA LEU A 243 -30.24 -11.98 -15.49
C LEU A 243 -30.51 -12.54 -14.10
N THR A 244 -29.49 -13.08 -13.42
CA THR A 244 -29.65 -13.78 -12.13
C THR A 244 -29.17 -12.98 -10.92
N GLY A 245 -28.27 -12.00 -11.12
CA GLY A 245 -27.59 -11.25 -10.06
C GLY A 245 -26.48 -12.02 -9.32
N GLU A 246 -26.24 -13.27 -9.70
CA GLU A 246 -25.17 -14.09 -9.13
C GLU A 246 -23.79 -13.55 -9.51
N THR A 247 -22.82 -13.72 -8.61
CA THR A 247 -21.42 -13.37 -8.89
C THR A 247 -20.82 -14.39 -9.85
N GLU A 248 -20.16 -13.90 -10.90
CA GLU A 248 -19.40 -14.73 -11.83
C GLU A 248 -17.93 -14.79 -11.39
N SER A 249 -17.37 -15.99 -11.29
CA SER A 249 -15.95 -16.21 -10.97
C SER A 249 -15.08 -16.34 -12.21
N ASP A 250 -15.64 -16.78 -13.33
CA ASP A 250 -14.97 -16.91 -14.62
C ASP A 250 -15.55 -15.87 -15.58
N PHE A 251 -14.79 -14.82 -15.86
CA PHE A 251 -15.16 -13.76 -16.79
C PHE A 251 -13.92 -13.13 -17.40
N ALA A 252 -14.09 -12.57 -18.60
CA ALA A 252 -13.05 -11.77 -19.24
C ALA A 252 -12.73 -10.55 -18.36
N ARG A 253 -11.52 -10.53 -17.81
CA ARG A 253 -11.04 -9.39 -17.04
C ARG A 253 -10.79 -8.19 -17.96
N LEU A 254 -11.06 -7.01 -17.43
CA LEU A 254 -10.88 -5.74 -18.10
C LEU A 254 -9.56 -5.12 -17.65
N GLY A 255 -9.08 -4.12 -18.39
CA GLY A 255 -7.90 -3.36 -17.97
C GLY A 255 -8.02 -2.84 -16.52
N THR A 256 -6.91 -2.82 -15.78
CA THR A 256 -6.85 -2.39 -14.37
C THR A 256 -7.46 -1.01 -14.19
N LYS A 257 -8.30 -0.83 -13.16
CA LYS A 257 -9.00 0.43 -12.90
C LYS A 257 -8.62 1.03 -11.55
N SER A 258 -8.48 2.36 -11.51
CA SER A 258 -8.41 3.14 -10.27
C SER A 258 -9.46 4.24 -10.29
N VAL A 259 -9.82 4.76 -9.11
CA VAL A 259 -10.68 5.94 -8.96
C VAL A 259 -9.82 7.12 -8.55
N VAL A 260 -9.99 8.26 -9.21
CA VAL A 260 -9.38 9.54 -8.86
C VAL A 260 -10.46 10.45 -8.29
N VAL A 261 -10.18 11.12 -7.17
CA VAL A 261 -11.08 12.10 -6.55
C VAL A 261 -10.31 13.39 -6.25
N ASP A 262 -11.04 14.51 -6.19
CA ASP A 262 -10.50 15.79 -5.74
C ASP A 262 -10.07 15.72 -4.27
N TYR A 263 -8.99 16.39 -3.90
CA TYR A 263 -8.55 16.53 -2.52
C TYR A 263 -8.33 18.01 -2.18
N PRO A 264 -8.81 18.51 -1.03
CA PRO A 264 -9.41 17.78 0.10
C PRO A 264 -10.93 17.55 0.01
N SER A 265 -11.62 17.94 -1.06
CA SER A 265 -13.10 17.87 -1.13
C SER A 265 -13.66 16.45 -1.23
N LEU A 266 -12.87 15.49 -1.72
CA LEU A 266 -13.23 14.09 -2.01
C LEU A 266 -14.32 13.94 -3.10
N GLU A 267 -14.52 14.98 -3.91
CA GLU A 267 -15.54 15.07 -4.95
C GLU A 267 -15.02 14.61 -6.33
N ASN A 268 -15.90 14.65 -7.33
CA ASN A 268 -15.58 14.41 -8.74
C ASN A 268 -14.88 13.06 -9.00
N PRO A 269 -15.48 11.92 -8.58
CA PRO A 269 -14.89 10.60 -8.84
C PRO A 269 -14.77 10.34 -10.33
N GLN A 270 -13.57 9.93 -10.76
CA GLN A 270 -13.26 9.55 -12.14
C GLN A 270 -12.57 8.20 -12.18
N VAL A 271 -13.06 7.29 -13.01
CA VAL A 271 -12.42 6.00 -13.26
C VAL A 271 -11.33 6.19 -14.32
N ILE A 272 -10.11 5.81 -13.99
CA ILE A 272 -8.98 5.70 -14.93
C ILE A 272 -8.70 4.22 -15.20
N THR A 273 -8.31 3.88 -16.43
CA THR A 273 -8.08 2.48 -16.85
C THR A 273 -6.69 2.33 -17.47
N SER A 274 -5.95 1.32 -17.02
CA SER A 274 -4.72 0.88 -17.66
C SER A 274 -5.01 -0.20 -18.70
N THR A 275 -4.26 -0.17 -19.80
CA THR A 275 -4.31 -1.22 -20.83
C THR A 275 -3.15 -2.20 -20.72
N VAL A 276 -2.32 -2.08 -19.68
CA VAL A 276 -1.11 -2.88 -19.48
C VAL A 276 -1.42 -4.23 -18.82
N SER A 277 -2.30 -4.21 -17.84
CA SER A 277 -2.69 -5.36 -17.02
C SER A 277 -4.21 -5.36 -16.86
N ASP A 278 -4.76 -6.52 -16.54
CA ASP A 278 -6.16 -6.76 -16.21
C ASP A 278 -6.36 -7.16 -14.72
N GLY A 279 -5.29 -7.05 -13.93
CA GLY A 279 -5.30 -7.31 -12.50
C GLY A 279 -6.04 -6.23 -11.73
N ASP A 280 -6.54 -6.60 -10.55
CA ASP A 280 -7.07 -5.67 -9.57
C ASP A 280 -5.92 -4.91 -8.90
N CYS A 281 -6.14 -3.66 -8.52
CA CYS A 281 -5.15 -2.87 -7.79
C CYS A 281 -5.60 -2.50 -6.38
N SER A 282 -6.66 -3.15 -5.88
CA SER A 282 -6.94 -3.18 -4.45
C SER A 282 -5.85 -3.96 -3.73
N GLY A 283 -5.14 -3.34 -2.79
CA GLY A 283 -4.28 -4.09 -1.86
C GLY A 283 -5.12 -5.08 -1.04
N TYR A 284 -4.56 -6.21 -0.65
CA TYR A 284 -5.27 -7.13 0.25
C TYR A 284 -5.15 -6.67 1.71
N ARG A 285 -3.91 -6.53 2.20
CA ARG A 285 -3.59 -6.25 3.61
C ARG A 285 -2.62 -5.09 3.82
N SER A 286 -1.94 -4.64 2.77
CA SER A 286 -0.94 -3.58 2.77
C SER A 286 -1.33 -2.41 1.87
N PHE A 287 -0.52 -1.37 1.89
CA PHE A 287 -0.44 -0.42 0.78
C PHE A 287 -0.22 -1.15 -0.54
N ASN A 288 -0.76 -0.58 -1.61
CA ASN A 288 -0.62 -1.13 -2.95
C ASN A 288 -0.26 -0.07 -4.01
N SER A 289 -0.15 1.19 -3.58
CA SER A 289 0.24 2.33 -4.40
C SER A 289 1.17 3.24 -3.59
N PHE A 290 2.20 3.79 -4.23
CA PHE A 290 3.13 4.74 -3.61
C PHE A 290 3.46 5.88 -4.57
N LEU A 291 3.51 7.11 -4.05
CA LEU A 291 4.13 8.24 -4.72
C LEU A 291 5.66 8.07 -4.66
N ALA A 292 6.31 8.17 -5.82
CA ALA A 292 7.76 8.11 -5.93
C ALA A 292 8.38 9.50 -6.12
N ASP A 293 9.71 9.57 -6.01
CA ASP A 293 10.48 10.81 -6.05
C ASP A 293 10.37 11.53 -7.41
N ASP A 294 10.22 10.75 -8.49
CA ASP A 294 9.98 11.22 -9.86
C ASP A 294 8.60 11.90 -10.03
N GLY A 295 7.75 11.83 -9.00
CA GLY A 295 6.41 12.41 -8.97
C GLY A 295 5.33 11.57 -9.62
N ASN A 296 5.65 10.36 -10.08
CA ASN A 296 4.66 9.39 -10.51
C ASN A 296 4.20 8.55 -9.32
N ILE A 297 2.98 8.01 -9.44
CA ILE A 297 2.49 6.97 -8.54
C ILE A 297 2.74 5.62 -9.20
N TYR A 298 3.35 4.71 -8.45
CA TYR A 298 3.51 3.32 -8.86
C TYR A 298 2.49 2.47 -8.10
N GLN A 299 1.78 1.60 -8.81
CA GLN A 299 0.66 0.82 -8.27
C GLN A 299 0.75 -0.63 -8.73
N ALA A 300 0.78 -1.56 -7.78
CA ALA A 300 0.84 -2.98 -8.10
C ALA A 300 -0.55 -3.53 -8.48
N THR A 301 -0.55 -4.61 -9.25
CA THR A 301 -1.74 -5.36 -9.63
C THR A 301 -1.67 -6.79 -9.08
N GLN A 302 -2.85 -7.36 -8.82
CA GLN A 302 -3.05 -8.68 -8.23
C GLN A 302 -4.16 -9.39 -9.00
N ARG A 303 -4.20 -10.73 -8.97
CA ARG A 303 -5.27 -11.56 -9.58
C ARG A 303 -5.42 -11.34 -11.10
N GLY A 304 -4.43 -10.76 -11.77
CA GLY A 304 -4.42 -10.60 -13.23
C GLY A 304 -4.20 -11.94 -13.94
N SER A 305 -4.56 -12.00 -15.21
CA SER A 305 -4.42 -13.22 -16.02
C SER A 305 -2.96 -13.58 -16.34
N ASN A 306 -2.04 -12.60 -16.27
CA ASN A 306 -0.64 -12.76 -16.64
C ASN A 306 0.30 -12.31 -15.52
N GLY A 307 0.05 -12.79 -14.30
CA GLY A 307 0.84 -12.44 -13.12
C GLY A 307 0.68 -10.98 -12.67
N SER A 308 1.53 -10.57 -11.75
CA SER A 308 1.51 -9.23 -11.16
C SER A 308 2.37 -8.23 -11.93
N TRP A 309 1.80 -7.03 -12.11
CA TRP A 309 2.45 -5.87 -12.73
C TRP A 309 2.59 -4.74 -11.73
N ILE A 310 3.58 -3.87 -11.93
CA ILE A 310 3.59 -2.53 -11.33
C ILE A 310 3.29 -1.52 -12.44
N LEU A 311 2.18 -0.82 -12.29
CA LEU A 311 1.71 0.20 -13.22
C LEU A 311 2.18 1.58 -12.76
N ARG A 312 2.21 2.54 -13.69
CA ARG A 312 2.56 3.93 -13.42
C ARG A 312 1.37 4.85 -13.70
N ILE A 313 1.11 5.77 -12.79
CA ILE A 313 0.14 6.87 -12.94
C ILE A 313 0.94 8.18 -12.92
N ASN A 314 0.75 8.98 -13.96
CA ASN A 314 1.53 10.19 -14.18
C ASN A 314 0.97 11.43 -13.45
N SER A 315 1.64 12.56 -13.60
CA SER A 315 1.25 13.85 -13.00
C SER A 315 -0.12 14.38 -13.46
N ASN A 316 -0.66 13.90 -14.58
CA ASN A 316 -2.03 14.20 -15.03
C ASN A 316 -3.07 13.28 -14.36
N ASN A 317 -2.66 12.45 -13.41
CA ASN A 317 -3.48 11.46 -12.72
C ASN A 317 -4.12 10.45 -13.70
N GLN A 318 -3.38 10.09 -14.75
CA GLN A 318 -3.76 9.06 -15.72
C GLN A 318 -2.74 7.93 -15.72
N TYR A 319 -3.17 6.71 -16.01
CA TYR A 319 -2.23 5.62 -16.24
C TYR A 319 -1.33 5.94 -17.43
N ASP A 320 -0.02 5.79 -17.22
CA ASP A 320 0.95 5.80 -18.29
C ASP A 320 1.04 4.41 -18.91
N ASN A 321 0.22 4.21 -19.93
CA ASN A 321 0.20 2.98 -20.72
C ASN A 321 1.41 2.85 -21.66
N THR A 322 2.53 3.55 -21.45
CA THR A 322 3.82 3.24 -22.08
C THR A 322 4.80 2.57 -21.12
N TYR A 323 4.62 2.76 -19.81
CA TYR A 323 5.39 2.06 -18.79
C TYR A 323 4.95 0.59 -18.70
N ARG A 324 5.91 -0.33 -18.71
CA ARG A 324 5.68 -1.78 -18.66
C ARG A 324 6.64 -2.39 -17.65
N PHE A 325 6.12 -2.84 -16.53
CA PHE A 325 6.86 -3.63 -15.54
C PHE A 325 6.04 -4.86 -15.16
N SER A 326 6.46 -6.02 -15.66
CA SER A 326 5.95 -7.33 -15.25
C SER A 326 6.93 -7.96 -14.26
N LEU A 327 6.44 -8.38 -13.10
CA LEU A 327 7.27 -9.05 -12.10
C LEU A 327 7.73 -10.43 -12.62
N ASP A 328 6.87 -11.12 -13.38
CA ASP A 328 7.17 -12.39 -14.05
C ASP A 328 8.37 -12.26 -14.98
N GLU A 329 8.35 -11.26 -15.87
CA GLU A 329 9.43 -11.02 -16.83
C GLU A 329 10.73 -10.63 -16.12
N ALA A 330 10.64 -9.76 -15.10
CA ALA A 330 11.80 -9.24 -14.40
C ALA A 330 12.52 -10.31 -13.54
N LEU A 331 11.78 -11.30 -13.02
CA LEU A 331 12.34 -12.40 -12.21
C LEU A 331 12.52 -13.71 -12.98
N GLY A 332 11.94 -13.85 -14.17
CA GLY A 332 11.92 -15.11 -14.92
C GLY A 332 11.01 -16.17 -14.29
N ILE A 333 9.88 -15.77 -13.73
CA ILE A 333 8.89 -16.63 -13.05
C ILE A 333 7.54 -16.61 -13.79
N THR A 334 6.57 -17.40 -13.34
CA THR A 334 5.23 -17.48 -13.96
C THR A 334 4.12 -17.29 -12.94
N HIS A 335 3.14 -16.48 -13.32
CA HIS A 335 1.97 -16.09 -12.55
C HIS A 335 2.32 -15.63 -11.13
N SER A 336 3.17 -14.60 -11.03
CA SER A 336 3.43 -13.99 -9.74
C SER A 336 2.17 -13.36 -9.14
N TYR A 337 2.12 -13.34 -7.81
CA TYR A 337 1.16 -12.58 -7.03
C TYR A 337 1.93 -11.70 -6.06
N ILE A 338 1.83 -10.38 -6.22
CA ILE A 338 2.36 -9.41 -5.25
C ILE A 338 1.49 -9.46 -4.00
N GLU A 339 2.08 -9.86 -2.88
CA GLU A 339 1.40 -10.00 -1.58
C GLU A 339 1.41 -8.69 -0.80
N SER A 340 2.56 -8.01 -0.83
CA SER A 340 2.81 -6.76 -0.13
C SER A 340 4.04 -6.09 -0.76
N TRP A 341 4.12 -4.76 -0.77
CA TRP A 341 5.32 -4.09 -1.27
C TRP A 341 5.51 -2.71 -0.67
N ARG A 342 6.71 -2.17 -0.82
CA ARG A 342 7.09 -0.85 -0.32
C ARG A 342 8.06 -0.16 -1.27
N TYR A 343 7.74 1.08 -1.64
CA TYR A 343 8.70 1.98 -2.27
C TYR A 343 9.72 2.47 -1.23
N ALA A 344 11.01 2.40 -1.57
CA ALA A 344 12.14 2.65 -0.67
C ALA A 344 13.05 3.80 -1.16
N GLY A 345 12.56 4.62 -2.09
CA GLY A 345 13.29 5.76 -2.64
C GLY A 345 14.12 5.43 -3.88
N ASN A 346 14.46 6.45 -4.67
CA ASN A 346 15.36 6.37 -5.82
C ASN A 346 14.98 5.31 -6.88
N GLY A 347 13.68 5.12 -7.11
CA GLY A 347 13.17 4.11 -8.05
C GLY A 347 13.24 2.67 -7.52
N ILE A 348 13.70 2.45 -6.27
CA ILE A 348 13.83 1.13 -5.69
C ILE A 348 12.60 0.78 -4.85
N ALA A 349 12.14 -0.45 -4.98
CA ALA A 349 11.09 -1.03 -4.16
C ALA A 349 11.49 -2.43 -3.66
N TYR A 350 10.85 -2.86 -2.58
CA TYR A 350 10.89 -4.26 -2.13
C TYR A 350 9.49 -4.86 -2.22
N VAL A 351 9.41 -6.04 -2.81
CA VAL A 351 8.16 -6.70 -3.18
C VAL A 351 8.14 -8.10 -2.59
N MET A 352 7.17 -8.38 -1.72
CA MET A 352 6.84 -9.73 -1.27
C MET A 352 5.89 -10.36 -2.28
N TYR A 353 6.18 -11.60 -2.69
CA TYR A 353 5.44 -12.27 -3.73
C TYR A 353 5.42 -13.79 -3.57
N SER A 354 4.42 -14.42 -4.17
CA SER A 354 4.40 -15.86 -4.47
C SER A 354 4.25 -16.05 -5.99
N HIS A 355 4.40 -17.29 -6.48
CA HIS A 355 4.23 -17.62 -7.90
C HIS A 355 3.80 -19.10 -8.05
N ASP A 356 3.54 -19.55 -9.27
CA ASP A 356 2.99 -20.90 -9.51
C ASP A 356 3.88 -22.03 -9.01
N ASP A 357 5.20 -21.88 -9.18
CA ASP A 357 6.21 -22.84 -8.71
C ASP A 357 6.54 -22.72 -7.21
N SER A 358 5.89 -21.80 -6.46
CA SER A 358 6.01 -21.75 -5.00
C SER A 358 5.62 -23.09 -4.38
N ALA A 359 6.43 -23.59 -3.44
CA ALA A 359 6.07 -24.78 -2.67
C ALA A 359 4.79 -24.53 -1.86
N ASN A 360 3.96 -25.56 -1.70
CA ASN A 360 2.84 -25.50 -0.76
C ASN A 360 3.37 -25.40 0.66
N ALA A 361 2.75 -24.55 1.47
CA ALA A 361 3.07 -24.47 2.89
C ALA A 361 2.69 -25.77 3.62
N THR A 362 3.46 -26.10 4.66
CA THR A 362 3.20 -27.30 5.47
C THR A 362 2.17 -27.05 6.56
N PHE A 363 2.00 -25.78 6.98
CA PHE A 363 0.98 -25.39 7.96
C PHE A 363 -0.43 -25.28 7.35
N ASN A 364 -0.54 -25.05 6.05
CA ASN A 364 -1.80 -24.98 5.30
C ASN A 364 -1.55 -25.27 3.82
N SER A 365 -2.14 -26.35 3.29
CA SER A 365 -1.93 -26.77 1.89
C SER A 365 -2.57 -25.85 0.83
N GLU A 366 -3.44 -24.94 1.25
CA GLU A 366 -4.04 -23.92 0.36
C GLU A 366 -3.14 -22.68 0.22
N GLU A 367 -2.13 -22.57 1.10
CA GLU A 367 -1.19 -21.45 1.11
C GLU A 367 0.14 -21.85 0.48
N ARG A 368 0.83 -20.85 -0.05
CA ARG A 368 2.09 -21.02 -0.78
C ARG A 368 3.23 -20.28 -0.11
N GLN A 369 4.43 -20.79 -0.34
CA GLN A 369 5.66 -20.13 0.01
C GLN A 369 5.76 -18.74 -0.65
N SER A 370 6.17 -17.77 0.14
CA SER A 370 6.44 -16.40 -0.27
C SER A 370 7.93 -16.11 -0.37
N PHE A 371 8.25 -15.12 -1.19
CA PHE A 371 9.60 -14.65 -1.50
C PHE A 371 9.67 -13.13 -1.36
N LEU A 372 10.89 -12.58 -1.36
CA LEU A 372 11.12 -11.15 -1.40
C LEU A 372 12.01 -10.79 -2.59
N ALA A 373 11.63 -9.77 -3.35
CA ALA A 373 12.43 -9.22 -4.45
C ALA A 373 12.79 -7.77 -4.18
N ARG A 374 14.01 -7.39 -4.59
CA ARG A 374 14.40 -5.99 -4.80
C ARG A 374 14.07 -5.64 -6.25
N VAL A 375 13.32 -4.57 -6.43
CA VAL A 375 12.84 -4.10 -7.73
C VAL A 375 13.42 -2.73 -8.02
N ASP A 376 13.90 -2.53 -9.24
CA ASP A 376 14.25 -1.22 -9.80
C ASP A 376 13.19 -0.83 -10.83
N LEU A 377 12.32 0.11 -10.44
CA LEU A 377 11.21 0.61 -11.25
C LEU A 377 11.70 1.48 -12.41
N THR A 378 12.89 2.06 -12.31
CA THR A 378 13.47 2.88 -13.37
C THR A 378 14.12 2.01 -14.44
N ALA A 379 14.92 1.02 -14.01
CA ALA A 379 15.60 0.09 -14.90
C ALA A 379 14.68 -1.02 -15.42
N GLY A 380 13.56 -1.25 -14.76
CA GLY A 380 12.62 -2.32 -15.10
C GLY A 380 13.14 -3.72 -14.76
N THR A 381 13.93 -3.84 -13.69
CA THR A 381 14.56 -5.11 -13.28
C THR A 381 14.14 -5.54 -11.89
N ALA A 382 14.30 -6.83 -11.60
CA ALA A 382 14.05 -7.39 -10.28
C ALA A 382 15.03 -8.51 -9.97
N HIS A 383 15.36 -8.68 -8.71
CA HIS A 383 16.15 -9.80 -8.22
C HIS A 383 15.58 -10.29 -6.90
N GLN A 384 15.47 -11.61 -6.74
CA GLN A 384 15.12 -12.21 -5.45
C GLN A 384 16.22 -11.86 -4.43
N VAL A 385 15.81 -11.37 -3.28
CA VAL A 385 16.68 -11.08 -2.13
C VAL A 385 17.11 -12.42 -1.51
N GLU A 386 18.38 -12.60 -1.16
CA GLU A 386 18.81 -13.81 -0.45
C GLU A 386 18.34 -13.80 1.01
N LEU A 387 17.45 -14.74 1.35
CA LEU A 387 16.87 -14.94 2.69
C LEU A 387 16.77 -16.45 2.97
N PRO A 388 16.59 -16.89 4.23
CA PRO A 388 16.39 -18.31 4.56
C PRO A 388 14.98 -18.77 4.16
N TYR A 389 14.76 -18.94 2.86
CA TYR A 389 13.49 -19.38 2.30
C TYR A 389 13.15 -20.81 2.69
N GLU A 390 11.91 -21.02 3.11
CA GLU A 390 11.34 -22.34 3.35
C GLU A 390 9.82 -22.34 3.11
N PRO A 391 9.17 -23.51 2.94
CA PRO A 391 7.78 -23.58 2.52
C PRO A 391 6.77 -22.82 3.40
N ASP A 392 7.06 -22.67 4.69
CA ASP A 392 6.18 -22.01 5.66
C ASP A 392 6.40 -20.49 5.76
N LEU A 393 7.34 -19.92 4.98
CA LEU A 393 7.48 -18.46 4.88
C LEU A 393 6.30 -17.92 4.07
N TYR A 394 5.48 -17.07 4.69
CA TYR A 394 4.18 -16.67 4.17
C TYR A 394 3.92 -15.19 4.44
N PHE A 395 3.85 -14.38 3.38
CA PHE A 395 3.71 -12.92 3.47
C PHE A 395 2.34 -12.40 2.99
N PHE A 396 1.38 -13.26 2.66
CA PHE A 396 0.05 -12.83 2.20
C PHE A 396 -0.73 -12.00 3.24
N GLN A 397 -0.41 -12.16 4.53
CA GLN A 397 -0.99 -11.39 5.64
C GLN A 397 -0.11 -10.21 6.07
N TYR A 398 1.04 -10.01 5.42
CA TYR A 398 2.03 -8.99 5.75
C TYR A 398 1.53 -7.59 5.35
N GLN A 399 1.70 -6.63 6.25
CA GLN A 399 1.03 -5.33 6.20
C GLN A 399 1.99 -4.14 6.17
N GLY A 400 3.17 -4.27 6.80
CA GLY A 400 4.04 -3.14 7.10
C GLY A 400 5.52 -3.39 6.83
N PHE A 401 6.10 -2.52 6.02
CA PHE A 401 7.56 -2.37 5.86
C PHE A 401 7.94 -1.02 6.45
N LEU A 402 9.01 -1.01 7.24
CA LEU A 402 9.61 0.24 7.67
C LEU A 402 10.70 0.63 6.67
N VAL A 403 10.62 1.85 6.14
CA VAL A 403 11.72 2.52 5.43
C VAL A 403 12.27 3.61 6.34
N ASN A 404 13.56 3.52 6.67
CA ASN A 404 14.27 4.47 7.52
C ASN A 404 15.59 4.87 6.84
N GLY A 405 15.60 6.04 6.21
CA GLY A 405 16.67 6.39 5.27
C GLY A 405 16.77 5.40 4.12
N ASP A 406 17.98 4.93 3.81
CA ASP A 406 18.20 3.89 2.80
C ASP A 406 17.93 2.45 3.30
N GLU A 407 17.41 2.28 4.51
CA GLU A 407 17.23 0.98 5.14
C GLU A 407 15.77 0.54 5.16
N VAL A 408 15.51 -0.70 4.75
CA VAL A 408 14.18 -1.30 4.74
C VAL A 408 14.15 -2.47 5.70
N TYR A 409 13.31 -2.39 6.73
CA TYR A 409 13.19 -3.40 7.76
C TYR A 409 11.99 -4.30 7.47
N VAL A 410 12.23 -5.61 7.49
CA VAL A 410 11.20 -6.64 7.32
C VAL A 410 11.32 -7.74 8.36
N ALA A 411 10.20 -8.25 8.84
CA ALA A 411 10.16 -9.44 9.69
C ALA A 411 10.05 -10.68 8.81
N VAL A 412 11.06 -11.54 8.86
CA VAL A 412 11.12 -12.78 8.06
C VAL A 412 11.04 -13.95 9.02
N THR A 413 9.81 -14.45 9.20
CA THR A 413 9.49 -15.57 10.08
C THR A 413 8.55 -16.54 9.37
N PRO A 414 8.85 -17.84 9.30
CA PRO A 414 7.86 -18.83 8.92
C PRO A 414 6.72 -18.89 9.94
N VAL A 415 5.53 -19.29 9.50
CA VAL A 415 4.38 -19.44 10.41
C VAL A 415 4.71 -20.42 11.52
N GLY A 416 4.48 -20.02 12.77
CA GLY A 416 4.72 -20.83 13.95
C GLY A 416 6.17 -20.96 14.39
N ARG A 417 7.12 -20.32 13.69
CA ARG A 417 8.56 -20.55 13.89
C ARG A 417 9.35 -19.26 13.98
N ASP A 418 10.42 -19.33 14.74
CA ASP A 418 11.33 -18.21 14.92
C ASP A 418 11.92 -17.73 13.60
N GLY A 419 12.22 -16.45 13.55
CA GLY A 419 12.94 -15.85 12.44
C GLY A 419 13.71 -14.63 12.90
N HIS A 420 13.91 -13.66 12.02
CA HIS A 420 14.66 -12.46 12.34
C HIS A 420 14.08 -11.22 11.66
N ILE A 421 14.43 -10.06 12.18
CA ILE A 421 14.39 -8.82 11.42
C ILE A 421 15.52 -8.88 10.38
N TYR A 422 15.23 -8.52 9.14
CA TYR A 422 16.23 -8.27 8.11
C TYR A 422 16.18 -6.81 7.69
N ILE A 423 17.37 -6.22 7.56
CA ILE A 423 17.58 -4.84 7.12
C ILE A 423 18.17 -4.88 5.72
N LEU A 424 17.43 -4.33 4.77
CA LEU A 424 17.75 -4.35 3.35
C LEU A 424 18.13 -2.93 2.94
N ASN A 425 19.32 -2.74 2.42
CA ASN A 425 19.76 -1.41 1.98
C ASN A 425 19.23 -1.15 0.56
N SER A 426 18.32 -0.18 0.38
CA SER A 426 17.68 0.13 -0.90
C SER A 426 18.70 0.54 -1.97
N ARG A 427 19.77 1.24 -1.58
CA ARG A 427 20.83 1.71 -2.49
C ARG A 427 21.75 0.59 -2.97
N THR A 428 22.29 -0.21 -2.04
CA THR A 428 23.34 -1.20 -2.32
C THR A 428 22.81 -2.62 -2.53
N GLY A 429 21.58 -2.90 -2.09
CA GLY A 429 21.01 -4.24 -2.06
C GLY A 429 21.58 -5.14 -0.94
N ALA A 430 22.43 -4.61 -0.05
CA ALA A 430 22.99 -5.37 1.04
C ALA A 430 21.90 -5.84 2.02
N VAL A 431 22.02 -7.09 2.48
CA VAL A 431 21.12 -7.71 3.45
C VAL A 431 21.86 -7.90 4.77
N THR A 432 21.34 -7.29 5.83
CA THR A 432 21.86 -7.42 7.20
C THR A 432 20.84 -8.16 8.05
N LYS A 433 21.30 -9.16 8.78
CA LYS A 433 20.49 -9.91 9.74
C LYS A 433 20.47 -9.18 11.09
N GLY A 434 19.29 -8.82 11.57
CA GLY A 434 19.07 -8.15 12.85
C GLY A 434 18.50 -9.09 13.92
N ALA A 435 17.75 -8.51 14.85
CA ALA A 435 17.20 -9.18 16.03
C ALA A 435 16.47 -10.48 15.71
N ARG A 436 16.60 -11.46 16.61
CA ARG A 436 15.81 -12.69 16.57
C ARG A 436 14.36 -12.39 16.96
N LEU A 437 13.44 -12.93 16.18
CA LEU A 437 12.01 -12.89 16.43
C LEU A 437 11.57 -14.26 16.96
N ILE A 438 11.18 -14.31 18.24
CA ILE A 438 10.69 -15.51 18.90
C ILE A 438 9.21 -15.69 18.58
N ASN A 439 8.85 -16.85 18.03
CA ASN A 439 7.49 -17.13 17.58
C ASN A 439 6.82 -18.20 18.47
N LYS A 440 5.52 -18.38 18.26
CA LYS A 440 4.72 -19.45 18.86
C LYS A 440 3.96 -20.19 17.79
N ALA A 441 3.66 -21.46 18.03
CA ALA A 441 2.93 -22.31 17.10
C ALA A 441 1.69 -21.62 16.50
N GLY A 442 1.61 -21.59 15.17
CA GLY A 442 0.51 -21.01 14.41
C GLY A 442 0.48 -19.48 14.28
N ASN A 443 1.22 -18.74 15.12
CA ASN A 443 1.33 -17.29 15.01
C ASN A 443 2.31 -16.87 13.91
N HIS A 444 2.24 -15.61 13.50
CA HIS A 444 3.22 -15.05 12.56
C HIS A 444 3.45 -13.56 12.75
N TYR A 445 4.63 -13.10 12.34
CA TYR A 445 4.93 -11.68 12.25
C TYR A 445 4.37 -11.11 10.95
N ILE A 446 3.74 -9.94 11.03
CA ILE A 446 2.95 -9.35 9.94
C ILE A 446 3.44 -7.97 9.52
N GLY A 447 4.47 -7.42 10.16
CA GLY A 447 4.99 -6.13 9.78
C GLY A 447 6.00 -5.53 10.73
N ILE A 448 6.74 -4.57 10.21
CA ILE A 448 7.58 -3.64 10.95
C ILE A 448 7.14 -2.23 10.53
N TYR A 449 6.98 -1.34 11.50
CA TYR A 449 6.41 0.00 11.35
C TYR A 449 7.30 1.10 11.92
#